data_AF-A0A7S2QU59-F1
#
_entry.id   AF-A0A7S2QU59-F1
#
_cell.length_a   1.000
_cell.length_b   1.000
_cell.length_c   1.000
_cell.angle_alpha   90.00
_cell.angle_beta   90.00
_cell.angle_gamma   90.00
#
_symmetry.space_group_name_H-M   'P 1'
#
loop_
_entity.id
_entity.type
_entity.pdbx_description
1 polymer ?
#
loop_
_entity_poly.entity_id
_entity_poly.type
_entity_poly.pdbx_seq_one_letter_code
_entity_poly.pdbx_strand_id
1 'polypeptide(L)'
;GGDLEAHSHDGGDHIDEHKHYSHRSPMLRALVLGALDGLVSVACTIVGVSGGDSSLALMRLAGISAWVACALAMAAGEYVSVASQKDCEEADIAKEREQQEKGPAARAHELEELAQIYINRGLTPELARKVAEELTEVDVIRAHARDELGIDM
;
A
#
# COMPACT_ATOMS: atom_id res chain seq x y z
N GLY A 1 7.60 -51.12 -41.00
CA GLY A 1 6.66 -51.30 -39.88
C GLY A 1 7.45 -51.72 -38.68
N GLY A 2 7.23 -51.21 -37.48
CA GLY A 2 6.30 -50.18 -36.99
C GLY A 2 7.08 -49.15 -36.17
N ASP A 3 6.70 -47.89 -36.20
CA ASP A 3 5.73 -47.24 -35.28
C ASP A 3 6.51 -46.68 -34.08
N LEU A 4 6.92 -45.40 -34.08
CA LEU A 4 6.12 -44.23 -33.65
C LEU A 4 5.39 -44.48 -32.32
N GLU A 5 6.11 -44.29 -31.21
CA GLU A 5 5.49 -43.83 -29.96
C GLU A 5 6.16 -42.52 -29.55
N ALA A 6 5.52 -41.44 -29.98
CA ALA A 6 5.73 -40.12 -29.44
C ALA A 6 5.24 -40.13 -27.99
N HIS A 7 6.17 -40.05 -27.04
CA HIS A 7 5.84 -39.68 -25.67
C HIS A 7 5.45 -38.20 -25.66
N SER A 8 4.17 -37.93 -25.86
CA SER A 8 3.53 -36.67 -25.51
C SER A 8 3.52 -36.56 -23.98
N HIS A 9 4.52 -35.88 -23.43
CA HIS A 9 4.46 -35.40 -22.06
C HIS A 9 3.57 -34.14 -22.06
N ASP A 10 2.27 -34.37 -21.92
CA ASP A 10 1.28 -33.36 -21.58
C ASP A 10 1.55 -32.93 -20.13
N GLY A 11 2.50 -32.00 -19.98
CA GLY A 11 2.78 -31.33 -18.72
C GLY A 11 1.71 -30.26 -18.52
N GLY A 12 0.56 -30.70 -18.00
CA GLY A 12 -0.55 -29.83 -17.61
C GLY A 12 -0.06 -28.65 -16.81
N ASP A 13 -0.39 -27.47 -17.32
CA ASP A 13 -0.16 -26.17 -16.72
C ASP A 13 -0.99 -26.08 -15.42
N HIS A 14 -0.46 -26.65 -14.34
CA HIS A 14 -0.96 -26.40 -12.99
C HIS A 14 -0.47 -25.02 -12.57
N ILE A 15 -1.11 -23.99 -13.13
CA ILE A 15 -1.10 -22.66 -12.53
C ILE A 15 -1.84 -22.77 -11.19
N ASP A 16 -1.10 -23.01 -10.12
CA ASP A 16 -1.59 -22.78 -8.77
C ASP A 16 -1.97 -21.28 -8.68
N GLU A 17 -3.27 -21.00 -8.80
CA GLU A 17 -3.87 -19.69 -8.51
C GLU A 17 -3.74 -19.44 -7.01
N HIS A 18 -2.53 -19.12 -6.56
CA HIS A 18 -2.30 -18.59 -5.23
C HIS A 18 -2.92 -17.19 -5.15
N LYS A 19 -4.20 -17.12 -4.76
CA LYS A 19 -4.86 -15.87 -4.43
C LYS A 19 -4.14 -15.20 -3.25
N HIS A 20 -3.30 -14.22 -3.56
CA HIS A 20 -2.62 -13.41 -2.56
C HIS A 20 -3.63 -12.45 -1.89
N TYR A 21 -4.09 -12.81 -0.68
CA TYR A 21 -5.01 -11.98 0.13
C TYR A 21 -4.34 -10.79 0.83
N SER A 22 -3.01 -10.63 0.69
CA SER A 22 -2.19 -9.62 1.38
C SER A 22 -2.73 -8.19 1.24
N HIS A 23 -3.21 -7.82 0.04
CA HIS A 23 -3.67 -6.46 -0.25
C HIS A 23 -4.97 -6.06 0.45
N ARG A 24 -5.76 -7.00 1.00
CA ARG A 24 -6.99 -6.68 1.76
C ARG A 24 -6.75 -6.50 3.26
N SER A 25 -5.58 -6.87 3.76
CA SER A 25 -5.27 -6.86 5.19
C SER A 25 -5.33 -5.46 5.84
N PRO A 26 -4.79 -4.39 5.20
CA PRO A 26 -4.83 -3.07 5.81
C PRO A 26 -6.24 -2.48 5.89
N MET A 27 -7.03 -2.61 4.82
CA MET A 27 -8.43 -2.16 4.77
C MET A 27 -9.30 -2.92 5.76
N LEU A 28 -9.13 -4.24 5.86
CA LEU A 28 -9.88 -5.06 6.81
C LEU A 28 -9.56 -4.65 8.26
N ARG A 29 -8.28 -4.39 8.57
CA ARG A 29 -7.86 -3.94 9.90
C ARG A 29 -8.47 -2.57 10.23
N ALA A 30 -8.43 -1.62 9.29
CA ALA A 30 -9.04 -0.31 9.46
C ALA A 30 -10.56 -0.42 9.70
N LEU A 31 -11.24 -1.28 8.93
CA LEU A 31 -12.68 -1.54 9.07
C LEU A 31 -13.02 -2.14 10.44
N VAL A 32 -12.28 -3.15 10.90
CA VAL A 32 -12.55 -3.82 12.19
C VAL A 32 -12.30 -2.89 13.36
N LEU A 33 -11.18 -2.17 13.36
CA LEU A 33 -10.86 -1.20 14.42
C LEU A 33 -11.86 -0.04 14.41
N GLY A 34 -12.27 0.43 13.23
CA GLY A 34 -13.30 1.45 13.09
C GLY A 34 -14.66 0.99 13.62
N ALA A 35 -15.09 -0.22 13.27
CA ALA A 35 -16.35 -0.77 13.78
C ALA A 35 -16.35 -0.90 15.31
N LEU A 36 -15.22 -1.31 15.91
CA LEU A 36 -15.06 -1.40 17.37
C LEU A 36 -15.13 -0.02 18.02
N ASP A 37 -14.37 0.95 17.50
CA ASP A 37 -14.37 2.32 18.03
C ASP A 37 -15.76 2.95 17.94
N GLY A 38 -16.45 2.78 16.81
CA GLY A 38 -17.81 3.30 16.61
C GLY A 38 -18.83 2.70 17.58
N LEU A 39 -18.77 1.38 17.83
CA LEU A 39 -19.68 0.73 18.78
C LEU A 39 -19.43 1.19 20.22
N VAL A 40 -18.16 1.26 20.62
CA VAL A 40 -17.78 1.73 21.97
C VAL A 40 -18.17 3.21 22.15
N SER A 41 -17.92 4.04 21.14
CA SER A 41 -18.25 5.47 21.18
C SER A 41 -19.75 5.74 21.32
N VAL A 42 -20.59 5.03 20.55
CA VAL A 42 -22.05 5.13 20.65
C VAL A 42 -22.53 4.62 22.01
N ALA A 43 -22.00 3.50 22.51
CA ALA A 43 -22.37 2.95 23.82
C ALA A 43 -22.01 3.92 24.96
N CYS A 44 -20.79 4.47 24.97
CA CYS A 44 -20.35 5.48 25.92
C CYS A 44 -21.22 6.76 25.86
N THR A 45 -21.60 7.19 24.66
CA THR A 45 -22.51 8.34 24.47
C THR A 45 -23.86 8.08 25.10
N ILE A 46 -24.49 6.93 24.85
CA ILE A 46 -25.79 6.57 25.42
C ILE A 46 -25.71 6.48 26.95
N VAL A 47 -24.67 5.83 27.49
CA VAL A 47 -24.44 5.75 28.94
C VAL A 47 -24.29 7.14 29.55
N GLY A 48 -23.47 8.02 28.94
CA GLY A 48 -23.28 9.39 29.41
C GLY A 48 -24.56 10.21 29.42
N VAL A 49 -25.35 10.16 28.34
CA VAL A 49 -26.65 10.85 28.25
C VAL A 49 -27.63 10.29 29.28
N SER A 50 -27.68 8.97 29.47
CA SER A 50 -28.59 8.32 30.43
C SER A 50 -28.32 8.70 31.89
N GLY A 51 -27.08 9.08 32.21
CA GLY A 51 -26.72 9.59 33.54
C GLY A 51 -27.23 11.00 33.83
N GLY A 52 -27.54 11.79 32.79
CA GLY A 52 -28.07 13.15 32.90
C GLY A 52 -29.59 13.25 32.72
N ASP A 53 -30.16 12.45 31.82
CA ASP A 53 -31.60 12.40 31.54
C ASP A 53 -32.02 10.98 31.12
N SER A 54 -33.18 10.52 31.59
CA SER A 54 -33.69 9.15 31.33
C SER A 54 -34.63 9.05 30.12
N SER A 55 -34.80 10.13 29.36
CA SER A 55 -35.66 10.19 28.19
C SER A 55 -35.15 9.29 27.05
N LEU A 56 -35.98 8.32 26.69
CA LEU A 56 -35.71 7.41 25.57
C LEU A 56 -35.60 8.15 24.22
N ALA A 57 -36.33 9.25 24.07
CA ALA A 57 -36.26 10.06 22.86
C ALA A 57 -34.87 10.73 22.73
N LEU A 58 -34.32 11.26 23.83
CA LEU A 58 -32.98 11.86 23.85
C LEU A 58 -31.90 10.81 23.60
N MET A 59 -32.00 9.64 24.23
CA MET A 59 -31.03 8.55 24.01
C MET A 59 -31.00 8.07 22.55
N ARG A 60 -32.16 7.92 21.90
CA ARG A 60 -32.24 7.52 20.48
C ARG A 60 -31.63 8.57 19.56
N LEU A 61 -31.96 9.84 19.77
CA LEU A 61 -31.43 10.94 18.98
C LEU A 61 -29.90 11.01 19.13
N ALA A 62 -29.40 10.93 20.36
CA ALA A 62 -27.98 10.96 20.66
C ALA A 62 -27.22 9.78 20.03
N GLY A 63 -27.75 8.55 20.16
CA GLY A 63 -27.13 7.36 19.60
C GLY A 63 -27.06 7.38 18.07
N ILE A 64 -28.14 7.76 17.38
CA ILE A 64 -28.16 7.87 15.91
C ILE A 64 -27.21 8.98 15.45
N SER A 65 -27.23 10.14 16.12
CA SER A 65 -26.34 11.25 15.78
C SER A 65 -24.87 10.89 15.95
N ALA A 66 -24.52 10.24 17.06
CA ALA A 66 -23.16 9.77 17.34
C ALA A 66 -22.71 8.73 16.30
N TRP A 67 -23.59 7.82 15.90
CA TRP A 67 -23.27 6.82 14.87
C TRP A 67 -23.00 7.46 13.51
N VAL A 68 -23.86 8.39 13.08
CA VAL A 68 -23.66 9.13 11.81
C VAL A 68 -22.38 9.95 11.85
N ALA A 69 -22.12 10.66 12.95
CA ALA A 69 -20.90 11.45 13.11
C ALA A 69 -19.64 10.57 13.03
N CYS A 70 -19.67 9.40 13.66
CA CYS A 70 -18.57 8.44 13.63
C CYS A 70 -18.32 7.89 12.21
N ALA A 71 -19.37 7.50 11.49
CA ALA A 71 -19.27 7.04 10.12
C ALA A 71 -18.68 8.10 9.18
N LEU A 72 -19.13 9.36 9.31
CA LEU A 72 -18.60 10.48 8.54
C LEU A 72 -17.14 10.77 8.88
N ALA A 73 -16.76 10.73 10.15
CA ALA A 73 -15.37 10.93 10.57
C ALA A 73 -14.44 9.84 10.03
N MET A 74 -14.88 8.58 10.02
CA MET A 74 -14.10 7.47 9.46
C MET A 74 -13.95 7.59 7.94
N ALA A 75 -15.03 7.94 7.24
CA ALA A 75 -14.98 8.17 5.79
C ALA A 75 -14.08 9.36 5.43
N ALA A 76 -14.19 10.47 6.16
CA ALA A 76 -13.33 11.63 5.97
C ALA A 76 -11.87 11.32 6.28
N GLY A 77 -11.60 10.55 7.34
CA GLY A 77 -10.26 10.11 7.72
C GLY A 77 -9.61 9.27 6.62
N GLU A 78 -10.33 8.30 6.06
CA GLU A 78 -9.85 7.49 4.94
C GLU A 78 -9.60 8.34 3.68
N TYR A 79 -10.54 9.24 3.33
CA TYR A 79 -10.37 10.14 2.18
C TYR A 79 -9.13 11.02 2.32
N VAL A 80 -8.94 11.65 3.48
CA VAL A 80 -7.76 12.49 3.74
C VAL A 80 -6.49 11.64 3.75
N SER A 81 -6.53 10.42 4.29
CA SER A 81 -5.39 9.50 4.28
C SER A 81 -4.96 9.18 2.85
N VAL A 82 -5.89 8.75 1.99
CA VAL A 82 -5.61 8.43 0.58
C VAL A 82 -5.14 9.67 -0.19
N ALA A 83 -5.76 10.83 0.03
CA ALA A 83 -5.32 12.07 -0.58
C ALA A 83 -3.89 12.44 -0.16
N SER A 84 -3.57 12.33 1.14
CA SER A 84 -2.23 12.64 1.65
C SER A 84 -1.17 11.67 1.15
N GLN A 85 -1.50 10.38 1.00
CA GLN A 85 -0.59 9.39 0.43
C GLN A 85 -0.25 9.75 -1.02
N LYS A 86 -1.27 10.07 -1.82
CA LYS A 86 -1.06 10.50 -3.20
C LYS A 86 -0.21 11.77 -3.29
N ASP A 87 -0.46 12.76 -2.43
CA ASP A 87 0.31 14.00 -2.39
C ASP A 87 1.78 13.75 -2.00
N CYS A 88 2.03 12.83 -1.05
CA CYS A 88 3.37 12.40 -0.69
C CYS A 88 4.09 11.68 -1.84
N GLU A 89 3.42 10.75 -2.51
CA GLU A 89 3.96 10.03 -3.67
C GLU A 89 4.32 11.00 -4.80
N GLU A 90 3.45 11.96 -5.11
CA GLU A 90 3.69 12.98 -6.13
C GLU A 90 4.86 13.90 -5.74
N ALA A 91 4.96 14.28 -4.47
CA ALA A 91 6.07 15.08 -3.96
C ALA A 91 7.41 14.33 -4.04
N ASP A 92 7.43 13.03 -3.77
CA ASP A 92 8.65 12.23 -3.85
C ASP A 92 9.07 11.99 -5.30
N ILE A 93 8.12 11.74 -6.22
CA ILE A 93 8.40 11.68 -7.67
C ILE A 93 8.94 13.03 -8.19
N ALA A 94 8.42 14.15 -7.69
CA ALA A 94 8.91 15.48 -8.08
C ALA A 94 10.36 15.70 -7.64
N LYS A 95 10.74 15.24 -6.44
CA LYS A 95 12.14 15.29 -5.98
C LYS A 95 13.04 14.42 -6.86
N GLU A 96 12.59 13.22 -7.22
CA GLU A 96 13.36 12.31 -8.09
C GLU A 96 13.66 12.95 -9.44
N ARG A 97 12.66 13.63 -10.03
CA ARG A 97 12.85 14.41 -11.27
C ARG A 97 13.87 15.52 -11.11
N GLU A 98 13.85 16.25 -9.99
CA GLU A 98 14.82 17.31 -9.70
C GLU A 98 16.25 16.75 -9.58
N GLN A 99 16.43 15.57 -8.99
CA GLN A 99 17.75 14.96 -8.84
C GLN A 99 18.35 14.54 -10.19
N GLN A 100 17.53 14.04 -11.12
CA GLN A 100 17.95 13.72 -12.49
C GLN A 100 18.47 14.94 -13.26
N GLU A 101 18.00 16.15 -12.94
CA GLU A 101 18.45 17.39 -13.56
C GLU A 101 19.82 17.88 -13.02
N LYS A 102 20.32 17.34 -11.90
CA LYS A 102 21.59 17.74 -11.27
C LYS A 102 22.84 17.19 -11.97
N GLY A 103 22.66 16.40 -13.04
CA GLY A 103 23.73 16.01 -13.94
C GLY A 103 24.45 14.70 -13.58
N PRO A 104 25.58 14.39 -14.24
CA PRO A 104 26.17 13.04 -14.24
C PRO A 104 26.65 12.56 -12.87
N ALA A 105 27.07 13.48 -11.99
CA ALA A 105 27.52 13.13 -10.65
C ALA A 105 26.37 12.68 -9.74
N ALA A 106 25.19 13.30 -9.87
CA ALA A 106 23.99 12.89 -9.14
C ALA A 106 23.51 11.51 -9.62
N ARG A 107 23.45 11.31 -10.95
CA ARG A 107 23.10 10.01 -11.54
C ARG A 107 24.02 8.86 -11.11
N ALA A 108 25.31 9.13 -10.94
CA ALA A 108 26.27 8.13 -10.46
C ALA A 108 26.05 7.80 -8.97
N HIS A 109 25.61 8.76 -8.16
CA HIS A 109 25.27 8.56 -6.75
C HIS A 109 24.00 7.72 -6.60
N GLU A 110 22.92 8.07 -7.31
CA GLU A 110 21.66 7.32 -7.32
C GLU A 110 21.86 5.85 -7.73
N LEU A 111 22.69 5.60 -8.74
CA LEU A 111 22.98 4.24 -9.18
C LEU A 111 23.70 3.40 -8.10
N GLU A 112 24.55 4.03 -7.29
CA GLU A 112 25.20 3.37 -6.15
C GLU A 112 24.20 3.09 -5.02
N GLU A 113 23.27 4.01 -4.75
CA GLU A 113 22.19 3.82 -3.78
C GLU A 113 21.28 2.65 -4.17
N LEU A 114 20.86 2.60 -5.44
CA LEU A 114 20.05 1.51 -5.98
C LEU A 114 20.82 0.18 -5.93
N ALA A 115 22.10 0.16 -6.30
CA ALA A 115 22.94 -1.04 -6.18
C ALA A 115 23.03 -1.51 -4.71
N GLN A 116 23.16 -0.59 -3.75
CA GLN A 116 23.20 -0.92 -2.33
C GLN A 116 21.87 -1.53 -1.84
N ILE A 117 20.73 -1.07 -2.34
CA ILE A 117 19.42 -1.68 -2.06
C ILE A 117 19.38 -3.13 -2.54
N TYR A 118 19.89 -3.40 -3.75
CA TYR A 118 19.96 -4.76 -4.29
C TYR A 118 20.94 -5.66 -3.53
N ILE A 119 22.07 -5.12 -3.05
CA ILE A 119 22.99 -5.83 -2.16
C ILE A 119 22.28 -6.21 -0.86
N ASN A 120 21.55 -5.27 -0.25
CA ASN A 120 20.80 -5.51 0.99
C ASN A 120 19.68 -6.54 0.80
N ARG A 121 19.12 -6.65 -0.42
CA ARG A 121 18.16 -7.70 -0.81
C ARG A 121 18.82 -9.06 -1.09
N GLY A 122 20.15 -9.15 -1.10
CA GLY A 122 20.91 -10.40 -1.19
C GLY A 122 21.64 -10.63 -2.52
N LEU A 123 21.70 -9.66 -3.42
CA LEU A 123 22.48 -9.78 -4.66
C LEU A 123 23.98 -9.60 -4.36
N THR A 124 24.84 -10.23 -5.17
CA THR A 124 26.28 -9.92 -5.11
C THR A 124 26.51 -8.49 -5.62
N PRO A 125 27.59 -7.81 -5.20
CA PRO A 125 27.87 -6.43 -5.64
C PRO A 125 27.93 -6.30 -7.17
N GLU A 126 28.49 -7.29 -7.87
CA GLU A 126 28.59 -7.26 -9.33
C GLU A 126 27.23 -7.40 -10.00
N LEU A 127 26.35 -8.25 -9.47
CA LEU A 127 25.00 -8.43 -10.00
C LEU A 127 24.11 -7.24 -9.66
N ALA A 128 24.18 -6.74 -8.44
CA ALA A 128 23.43 -5.57 -7.98
C ALA A 128 23.71 -4.34 -8.83
N ARG A 129 24.97 -4.09 -9.16
CA ARG A 129 25.34 -2.96 -10.01
C ARG A 129 24.85 -3.12 -11.45
N LYS A 130 24.95 -4.33 -12.02
CA LYS A 130 24.38 -4.60 -13.35
C LYS A 130 22.87 -4.42 -13.39
N VAL A 131 22.16 -4.90 -12.37
CA VAL A 131 20.70 -4.73 -12.24
C VAL A 131 20.34 -3.26 -12.12
N ALA A 132 21.06 -2.50 -11.29
CA ALA A 132 20.87 -1.06 -11.16
C ALA A 132 21.10 -0.33 -12.49
N GLU A 133 22.19 -0.63 -13.21
CA GLU A 133 22.51 -0.06 -14.54
C GLU A 133 21.41 -0.38 -15.56
N GLU A 134 21.02 -1.66 -15.71
CA GLU A 134 20.03 -2.10 -16.70
C GLU A 134 18.62 -1.56 -16.41
N LEU A 135 18.19 -1.50 -15.14
CA LEU A 135 16.88 -0.94 -14.78
C LEU A 135 16.82 0.58 -14.93
N THR A 136 17.92 1.27 -14.60
CA THR A 136 18.05 2.72 -14.75
C THR A 136 18.09 3.14 -16.23
N GLU A 137 18.67 2.32 -17.11
CA GLU A 137 18.64 2.55 -18.58
C GLU A 137 17.22 2.49 -19.14
N VAL A 138 16.35 1.64 -18.60
CA VAL A 138 14.97 1.49 -19.07
C VAL A 138 14.09 2.64 -18.56
N ASP A 139 14.11 2.90 -17.25
CA ASP A 139 13.35 3.99 -16.64
C ASP A 139 13.90 4.31 -15.24
N VAL A 140 14.69 5.38 -15.17
CA VAL A 140 15.29 5.86 -13.92
C VAL A 140 14.22 6.14 -12.86
N ILE A 141 13.15 6.87 -13.21
CA ILE A 141 12.13 7.26 -12.24
C ILE A 141 11.41 6.04 -11.71
N ARG A 142 11.05 5.09 -12.60
CA ARG A 142 10.32 3.89 -12.20
C ARG A 142 11.17 2.94 -11.37
N ALA A 143 12.45 2.78 -11.69
CA ALA A 143 13.37 1.96 -10.90
C ALA A 143 13.49 2.51 -9.48
N HIS A 144 13.71 3.82 -9.33
CA HIS A 144 13.88 4.44 -8.01
C HIS A 144 12.54 4.52 -7.24
N ALA A 145 11.44 4.89 -7.91
CA ALA A 145 10.11 4.91 -7.29
C ALA A 145 9.69 3.53 -6.76
N ARG A 146 9.96 2.46 -7.52
CA ARG A 146 9.60 1.11 -7.09
C ARG A 146 10.53 0.58 -6.01
N ASP A 147 11.84 0.69 -6.21
CA ASP A 147 12.81 -0.03 -5.39
C ASP A 147 13.25 0.73 -4.14
N GLU A 148 13.21 2.05 -4.17
CA GLU A 148 13.53 2.92 -3.02
C GLU A 148 12.27 3.36 -2.28
N LEU A 149 11.26 3.85 -3.01
CA LEU A 149 10.04 4.42 -2.40
C LEU A 149 8.92 3.39 -2.21
N GLY A 150 9.01 2.22 -2.84
CA GLY A 150 7.96 1.19 -2.79
C GLY A 150 6.66 1.60 -3.50
N ILE A 151 6.73 2.61 -4.38
CA ILE A 151 5.61 3.13 -5.16
C ILE A 151 5.50 2.33 -6.46
N ASP A 152 4.34 1.72 -6.70
CA ASP A 152 4.07 1.03 -7.96
C ASP A 152 3.44 2.02 -8.96
N MET A 153 4.15 2.28 -10.06
CA MET A 153 3.80 3.25 -11.11
C MET A 153 3.48 2.57 -12.43
#